data_AF-A0A3N5VZG3-F1
#
_entry.id   AF-A0A3N5VZG3-F1
#
_cell.length_a   1.000
_cell.length_b   1.000
_cell.length_c   1.000
_cell.angle_alpha   90.00
_cell.angle_beta   90.00
_cell.angle_gamma   90.00
#
_symmetry.space_group_name_H-M   'P 1'
#
loop_
_entity.id
_entity.type
_entity.pdbx_description
1 polymer ?
#
loop_
_entity_poly.entity_id
_entity_poly.type
_entity_poly.pdbx_seq_one_letter_code
_entity_poly.pdbx_strand_id
1 'polypeptide(L)'
;MNKDILKQSTCRFIDENREEIVGWAKEIDRHPELGFKETKTAELVSSALRRFGLAVRKGIAVTGVEGILTGARTGPGLLIMGEMDSVVNRDYPGADPVTGAAHLCGHHLQVAIMLGAALGLTSAGAGKELSGKIFFLGTPAEEFVEIEERLRLRDEGRIRYLGGKQELVHQGYLQEIQMAMIVHAHSQLPERKMLFGGSGNGFM
;
A
#
# COMPACT_ATOMS: atom_id res chain seq x y z
N MET A 1 -1.01 -18.18 21.81
CA MET A 1 -1.15 -16.91 22.57
C MET A 1 -2.62 -16.48 22.57
N ASN A 2 -3.11 -15.79 23.59
CA ASN A 2 -4.47 -15.22 23.56
C ASN A 2 -4.55 -14.09 22.51
N LYS A 3 -5.64 -14.01 21.74
CA LYS A 3 -5.91 -12.96 20.75
C LYS A 3 -5.73 -11.55 21.33
N ASP A 4 -6.20 -11.30 22.54
CA ASP A 4 -6.12 -9.97 23.16
C ASP A 4 -4.67 -9.59 23.50
N ILE A 5 -3.87 -10.57 23.93
CA ILE A 5 -2.44 -10.39 24.19
C ILE A 5 -1.70 -10.10 22.88
N LEU A 6 -1.99 -10.84 21.81
CA LEU A 6 -1.41 -10.59 20.49
C LEU A 6 -1.77 -9.19 19.98
N LYS A 7 -3.04 -8.78 20.14
CA LYS A 7 -3.51 -7.44 19.77
C LYS A 7 -2.79 -6.35 20.56
N GLN A 8 -2.72 -6.47 21.88
CA GLN A 8 -2.01 -5.52 22.73
C GLN A 8 -0.53 -5.44 22.36
N SER A 9 0.13 -6.58 22.12
CA SER A 9 1.53 -6.61 21.70
C SER A 9 1.74 -5.95 20.34
N THR A 10 0.82 -6.18 19.39
CA THR A 10 0.86 -5.55 18.06
C THR A 10 0.74 -4.03 18.18
N CYS A 11 -0.25 -3.53 18.92
CA CYS A 11 -0.42 -2.10 19.17
C CYS A 11 0.82 -1.48 19.85
N ARG A 12 1.37 -2.16 20.86
CA ARG A 12 2.58 -1.70 21.56
C ARG A 12 3.75 -1.51 20.60
N PHE A 13 4.03 -2.49 19.73
CA PHE A 13 5.11 -2.36 18.74
C PHE A 13 4.87 -1.20 17.75
N ILE A 14 3.62 -0.95 17.37
CA ILE A 14 3.26 0.21 16.54
C ILE A 14 3.56 1.52 17.28
N ASP A 15 3.11 1.63 18.54
CA ASP A 15 3.28 2.84 19.35
C ASP A 15 4.76 3.14 19.67
N GLU A 16 5.54 2.10 19.97
CA GLU A 16 6.98 2.18 20.21
C GLU A 16 7.76 2.63 18.96
N ASN A 17 7.27 2.32 17.75
CA ASN A 17 7.90 2.67 16.48
C ASN A 17 7.19 3.82 15.74
N ARG A 18 6.36 4.61 16.43
CA ARG A 18 5.56 5.70 15.84
C ARG A 18 6.40 6.69 15.02
N GLU A 19 7.61 7.00 15.48
CA GLU A 19 8.46 8.03 14.86
C GLU A 19 8.98 7.58 13.51
N GLU A 20 9.29 6.29 13.40
CA GLU A 20 9.69 5.68 12.14
C GLU A 20 8.52 5.58 11.16
N ILE A 21 7.34 5.18 11.64
CA ILE A 21 6.12 5.10 10.81
C ILE A 21 5.77 6.47 10.24
N VAL A 22 5.80 7.52 11.08
CA VAL A 22 5.63 8.91 10.64
C VAL A 22 6.78 9.35 9.73
N GLY A 23 7.99 8.85 9.96
CA GLY A 23 9.15 9.05 9.10
C GLY A 23 8.91 8.57 7.67
N TRP A 24 8.38 7.37 7.47
CA TRP A 24 8.03 6.86 6.13
C TRP A 24 7.00 7.74 5.44
N ALA A 25 5.93 8.15 6.15
CA ALA A 25 4.91 9.04 5.58
C ALA A 25 5.53 10.35 5.08
N LYS A 26 6.40 10.98 5.88
CA LYS A 26 7.10 12.22 5.50
C LYS A 26 8.10 12.02 4.37
N GLU A 27 8.76 10.87 4.33
CA GLU A 27 9.74 10.57 3.29
C GLU A 27 9.07 10.39 1.93
N ILE A 28 7.92 9.70 1.90
CA ILE A 28 7.11 9.53 0.70
C ILE A 28 6.49 10.87 0.27
N ASP A 29 5.95 11.65 1.21
CA ASP A 29 5.40 12.98 0.94
C ASP A 29 6.41 13.94 0.29
N ARG A 30 7.69 13.88 0.70
CA ARG A 30 8.79 14.68 0.12
C ARG A 30 9.27 14.21 -1.24
N HIS A 31 8.94 12.99 -1.64
CA HIS A 31 9.37 12.39 -2.90
C HIS A 31 8.17 11.85 -3.68
N PRO A 32 7.19 12.71 -4.03
CA PRO A 32 5.99 12.28 -4.70
C PRO A 32 6.31 11.72 -6.09
N GLU A 33 5.69 10.60 -6.43
CA GLU A 33 5.85 9.92 -7.72
C GLU A 33 4.48 9.64 -8.33
N LEU A 34 4.33 9.90 -9.63
CA LEU A 34 3.08 9.66 -10.36
C LEU A 34 2.87 8.16 -10.63
N GLY A 35 1.64 7.78 -10.96
CA GLY A 35 1.26 6.39 -11.22
C GLY A 35 2.13 5.68 -12.26
N PHE A 36 2.49 4.43 -11.96
CA PHE A 36 3.44 3.57 -12.69
C PHE A 36 4.90 4.08 -12.72
N LYS A 37 5.23 5.12 -11.95
CA LYS A 37 6.57 5.69 -11.81
C LYS A 37 7.04 5.73 -10.34
N GLU A 38 6.37 5.01 -9.44
CA GLU A 38 6.56 4.97 -7.97
C GLU A 38 7.83 4.21 -7.53
N THR A 39 8.95 4.49 -8.18
CA THR A 39 10.20 3.73 -8.02
C THR A 39 10.84 3.88 -6.63
N LYS A 40 10.89 5.10 -6.10
CA LYS A 40 11.46 5.41 -4.78
C LYS A 40 10.55 4.91 -3.67
N THR A 41 9.24 5.14 -3.81
CA THR A 41 8.25 4.64 -2.85
C THR A 41 8.24 3.11 -2.82
N ALA A 42 8.27 2.44 -3.98
CA ALA A 42 8.37 0.98 -4.04
C ALA A 42 9.68 0.44 -3.45
N GLU A 43 10.80 1.15 -3.61
CA GLU A 43 12.07 0.75 -3.00
C GLU A 43 12.01 0.87 -1.47
N LEU A 44 11.50 1.99 -0.94
CA LEU A 44 11.30 2.20 0.50
C LEU A 44 10.41 1.10 1.09
N VAL A 45 9.26 0.83 0.47
CA VAL A 45 8.33 -0.22 0.92
C VAL A 45 9.01 -1.59 0.87
N SER A 46 9.71 -1.92 -0.22
CA SER A 46 10.40 -3.21 -0.35
C SER A 46 11.49 -3.39 0.71
N SER A 47 12.22 -2.33 1.03
CA SER A 47 13.29 -2.32 2.02
C SER A 47 12.73 -2.49 3.43
N ALA A 48 11.65 -1.78 3.77
CA ALA A 48 10.97 -1.91 5.06
C ALA A 48 10.42 -3.33 5.28
N LEU A 49 9.69 -3.87 4.30
CA LEU A 49 9.10 -5.22 4.39
C LEU A 49 10.18 -6.32 4.51
N ARG A 50 11.29 -6.20 3.76
CA ARG A 50 12.45 -7.10 3.90
C ARG A 50 13.05 -7.04 5.30
N ARG A 51 13.17 -5.83 5.88
CA ARG A 51 13.70 -5.64 7.23
C ARG A 51 12.84 -6.33 8.29
N PHE A 52 11.54 -6.46 8.05
CA PHE A 52 10.63 -7.21 8.93
C PHE A 52 10.71 -8.74 8.77
N GLY A 53 11.59 -9.23 7.89
CA GLY A 53 11.76 -10.65 7.60
C GLY A 53 10.68 -11.23 6.68
N LEU A 54 9.94 -10.39 5.95
CA LEU A 54 8.92 -10.84 5.02
C LEU A 54 9.51 -11.25 3.66
N ALA A 55 8.90 -12.24 3.02
CA ALA A 55 9.18 -12.54 1.62
C ALA A 55 8.62 -11.41 0.75
N VAL A 56 9.49 -10.77 -0.05
CA VAL A 56 9.13 -9.58 -0.84
C VAL A 56 9.17 -9.85 -2.34
N ARG A 57 8.09 -9.47 -3.02
CA ARG A 57 7.96 -9.48 -4.48
C ARG A 57 7.81 -8.04 -4.99
N LYS A 58 8.54 -7.69 -6.05
CA LYS A 58 8.50 -6.37 -6.71
C LYS A 58 8.05 -6.51 -8.16
N GLY A 59 7.63 -5.42 -8.77
CA GLY A 59 7.27 -5.37 -10.19
C GLY A 59 5.87 -5.89 -10.49
N ILE A 60 5.00 -5.96 -9.49
CA ILE A 60 3.60 -6.39 -9.64
C ILE A 60 2.85 -5.21 -10.27
N ALA A 61 2.18 -5.38 -11.41
CA ALA A 61 1.54 -4.26 -12.11
C ALA A 61 2.51 -3.05 -12.28
N VAL A 62 3.68 -3.30 -12.86
CA VAL A 62 4.79 -2.35 -13.12
C VAL A 62 5.62 -2.00 -11.87
N THR A 63 5.04 -1.31 -10.88
CA THR A 63 5.78 -0.76 -9.73
C THR A 63 5.35 -1.34 -8.40
N GLY A 64 4.24 -2.09 -8.35
CA GLY A 64 3.71 -2.67 -7.13
C GLY A 64 4.70 -3.59 -6.42
N VAL A 65 4.62 -3.56 -5.09
CA VAL A 65 5.50 -4.28 -4.19
C VAL A 65 4.71 -4.91 -3.05
N GLU A 66 5.03 -6.15 -2.75
CA GLU A 66 4.30 -6.97 -1.78
C GLU A 66 5.25 -7.58 -0.76
N GLY A 67 4.79 -7.67 0.48
CA GLY A 67 5.37 -8.50 1.54
C GLY A 67 4.34 -9.49 2.08
N ILE A 68 4.74 -10.74 2.35
CA ILE A 68 3.82 -11.80 2.77
C ILE A 68 4.17 -12.30 4.17
N LEU A 69 3.25 -12.12 5.13
CA LEU A 69 3.28 -12.78 6.43
C LEU A 69 2.48 -14.09 6.36
N THR A 70 3.19 -15.21 6.43
CA THR A 70 2.57 -16.55 6.40
C THR A 70 2.20 -17.00 7.82
N GLY A 71 0.94 -17.42 7.99
CA GLY A 71 0.43 -18.01 9.21
C GLY A 71 0.91 -19.45 9.41
N ALA A 72 0.87 -19.94 10.64
CA ALA A 72 1.27 -21.31 11.00
C ALA A 72 0.30 -22.40 10.51
N ARG A 73 -0.90 -22.01 10.04
CA ARG A 73 -1.94 -22.93 9.56
C ARG A 73 -2.52 -22.44 8.24
N THR A 74 -3.10 -23.35 7.46
CA THR A 74 -3.84 -22.98 6.25
C THR A 74 -5.08 -22.14 6.58
N GLY A 75 -5.43 -21.19 5.73
CA GLY A 75 -6.53 -20.28 5.95
C GLY A 75 -6.63 -19.22 4.85
N PRO A 76 -7.48 -18.19 5.04
CA PRO A 76 -7.74 -17.18 4.02
C PRO A 76 -6.56 -16.22 3.82
N GLY A 77 -6.49 -15.62 2.63
CA GLY A 77 -5.67 -14.45 2.34
C GLY A 77 -6.37 -13.16 2.72
N LEU A 78 -5.70 -12.34 3.53
CA LEU A 78 -6.09 -10.97 3.84
C LEU A 78 -5.09 -10.00 3.19
N LEU A 79 -5.58 -9.05 2.39
CA LEU A 79 -4.77 -8.00 1.77
C LEU A 79 -4.94 -6.68 2.54
N ILE A 80 -3.82 -6.07 2.92
CA ILE A 80 -3.73 -4.71 3.45
C ILE A 80 -2.98 -3.86 2.42
N MET A 81 -3.68 -2.87 1.86
CA MET A 81 -3.18 -2.04 0.76
C MET A 81 -2.74 -0.67 1.28
N GLY A 82 -1.74 -0.09 0.62
CA GLY A 82 -1.48 1.35 0.63
C GLY A 82 -1.11 1.81 -0.77
N GLU A 83 -1.83 2.78 -1.30
CA GLU A 83 -1.59 3.35 -2.64
C GLU A 83 -0.33 4.20 -2.63
N MET A 84 0.49 4.07 -3.67
CA MET A 84 1.83 4.65 -3.68
C MET A 84 1.94 5.95 -4.45
N ASP A 85 1.04 6.19 -5.39
CA ASP A 85 1.17 7.29 -6.34
C ASP A 85 0.62 8.61 -5.82
N SER A 86 1.05 9.68 -6.48
CA SER A 86 0.64 11.05 -6.24
C SER A 86 -0.11 11.63 -7.45
N VAL A 87 -0.62 12.85 -7.30
CA VAL A 87 -1.26 13.62 -8.39
C VAL A 87 -0.34 14.73 -8.91
N VAL A 88 -0.75 15.41 -9.99
CA VAL A 88 -0.06 16.60 -10.52
C VAL A 88 -0.70 17.87 -9.96
N ASN A 89 0.08 18.70 -9.27
CA ASN A 89 -0.28 20.06 -8.90
C ASN A 89 0.98 20.94 -8.80
N ARG A 90 1.30 21.66 -9.87
CA ARG A 90 2.52 22.49 -9.96
C ARG A 90 2.50 23.72 -9.05
N ASP A 91 1.33 24.16 -8.62
CA ASP A 91 1.16 25.33 -7.76
C ASP A 91 1.26 24.98 -6.27
N TYR A 92 1.32 23.69 -5.93
CA TYR A 92 1.49 23.25 -4.55
C TYR A 92 2.92 23.53 -4.07
N PRO A 93 3.12 24.25 -2.94
CA PRO A 93 4.45 24.66 -2.46
C PRO A 93 5.45 23.51 -2.19
N GLY A 94 4.99 22.26 -2.07
CA GLY A 94 5.81 21.07 -1.90
C GLY A 94 5.85 20.13 -3.11
N ALA A 95 5.38 20.58 -4.27
CA ALA A 95 5.37 19.75 -5.47
C ALA A 95 6.80 19.50 -5.98
N ASP A 96 7.02 18.33 -6.57
CA ASP A 96 8.26 18.06 -7.28
C ASP A 96 8.42 19.08 -8.43
N PRO A 97 9.54 19.82 -8.50
CA PRO A 97 9.68 20.96 -9.41
C PRO A 97 9.78 20.55 -10.89
N VAL A 98 10.11 19.29 -11.17
CA VAL A 98 10.26 18.76 -12.53
C VAL A 98 8.92 18.23 -13.04
N THR A 99 8.31 17.35 -12.26
CA THR A 99 7.12 16.59 -12.64
C THR A 99 5.81 17.28 -12.24
N GLY A 100 5.85 18.15 -11.23
CA GLY A 100 4.66 18.71 -10.59
C GLY A 100 3.94 17.72 -9.67
N ALA A 101 4.55 16.58 -9.35
CA ALA A 101 3.97 15.55 -8.49
C ALA A 101 3.79 16.08 -7.05
N ALA A 102 2.65 15.77 -6.42
CA ALA A 102 2.37 16.12 -5.03
C ALA A 102 1.36 15.15 -4.40
N HIS A 103 1.60 14.69 -3.17
CA HIS A 103 0.66 13.82 -2.47
C HIS A 103 -0.49 14.61 -1.82
N LEU A 104 -1.59 14.78 -2.56
CA LEU A 104 -2.75 15.55 -2.09
C LEU A 104 -3.94 14.68 -1.65
N CYS A 105 -3.92 13.38 -1.97
CA CYS A 105 -4.95 12.41 -1.58
C CYS A 105 -4.59 11.59 -0.33
N GLY A 106 -3.39 11.79 0.24
CA GLY A 106 -2.97 11.11 1.48
C GLY A 106 -2.40 9.70 1.29
N HIS A 107 -2.05 9.31 0.07
CA HIS A 107 -1.44 8.01 -0.27
C HIS A 107 -0.16 7.72 0.53
N HIS A 108 0.66 8.74 0.79
CA HIS A 108 1.82 8.66 1.69
C HIS A 108 1.45 8.16 3.11
N LEU A 109 0.28 8.55 3.63
CA LEU A 109 -0.22 8.06 4.93
C LEU A 109 -0.66 6.60 4.82
N GLN A 110 -1.33 6.21 3.73
CA GLN A 110 -1.79 4.84 3.54
C GLN A 110 -0.62 3.85 3.53
N VAL A 111 0.45 4.17 2.79
CA VAL A 111 1.67 3.34 2.76
C VAL A 111 2.28 3.21 4.15
N ALA A 112 2.39 4.32 4.88
CA ALA A 112 2.92 4.30 6.25
C ALA A 112 2.05 3.47 7.20
N ILE A 113 0.72 3.55 7.10
CA ILE A 113 -0.22 2.74 7.88
C ILE A 113 -0.05 1.26 7.56
N MET A 114 0.05 0.91 6.28
CA MET A 114 0.28 -0.48 5.83
C MET A 114 1.61 -1.03 6.35
N LEU A 115 2.70 -0.26 6.27
CA LEU A 115 4.00 -0.62 6.84
C LEU A 115 3.97 -0.73 8.37
N GLY A 116 3.24 0.16 9.06
CA GLY A 116 3.04 0.10 10.50
C GLY A 116 2.28 -1.16 10.94
N ALA A 117 1.24 -1.56 10.19
CA ALA A 117 0.54 -2.82 10.41
C ALA A 117 1.47 -4.02 10.19
N ALA A 118 2.27 -4.01 9.12
CA ALA A 118 3.27 -5.05 8.85
C ALA A 118 4.26 -5.17 10.02
N LEU A 119 4.88 -4.06 10.42
CA LEU A 119 5.82 -3.99 11.54
C LEU A 119 5.21 -4.53 12.83
N GLY A 120 4.02 -4.09 13.20
CA GLY A 120 3.37 -4.51 14.44
C GLY A 120 3.08 -6.02 14.45
N LEU A 121 2.51 -6.54 13.35
CA LEU A 121 2.13 -7.95 13.24
C LEU A 121 3.35 -8.88 13.19
N THR A 122 4.40 -8.51 12.46
CA THR A 122 5.63 -9.30 12.41
C THR A 122 6.35 -9.28 13.74
N SER A 123 6.50 -8.11 14.36
CA SER A 123 7.23 -7.96 15.63
C SER A 123 6.52 -8.66 16.80
N ALA A 124 5.18 -8.67 16.79
CA ALA A 124 4.39 -9.42 17.76
C ALA A 124 4.38 -10.94 17.52
N GLY A 125 5.02 -11.43 16.46
CA GLY A 125 5.04 -12.85 16.12
C GLY A 125 3.69 -13.40 15.66
N ALA A 126 2.82 -12.54 15.10
CA ALA A 126 1.45 -12.89 14.75
C ALA A 126 1.35 -14.10 13.80
N GLY A 127 2.33 -14.29 12.91
CA GLY A 127 2.37 -15.44 12.00
C GLY A 127 2.25 -16.80 12.72
N LYS A 128 2.80 -16.95 13.93
CA LYS A 128 2.72 -18.20 14.70
C LYS A 128 1.29 -18.52 15.18
N GLU A 129 0.45 -17.50 15.27
CA GLU A 129 -0.89 -17.58 15.85
C GLU A 129 -2.00 -17.53 14.81
N LEU A 130 -1.69 -17.12 13.57
CA LEU A 130 -2.66 -16.93 12.50
C LEU A 130 -2.82 -18.18 11.61
N SER A 131 -4.02 -18.30 11.03
CA SER A 131 -4.29 -19.18 9.90
C SER A 131 -4.36 -18.35 8.62
N GLY A 132 -3.75 -18.82 7.54
CA GLY A 132 -3.75 -18.16 6.24
C GLY A 132 -2.53 -17.25 6.02
N LYS A 133 -2.72 -16.19 5.23
CA LYS A 133 -1.65 -15.24 4.86
C LYS A 133 -2.15 -13.82 5.01
N ILE A 134 -1.26 -12.91 5.43
CA ILE A 134 -1.48 -11.47 5.31
C ILE A 134 -0.53 -10.95 4.24
N PHE A 135 -1.11 -10.28 3.25
CA PHE A 135 -0.44 -9.65 2.14
C PHE A 135 -0.41 -8.15 2.38
N PHE A 136 0.78 -7.55 2.35
CA PHE A 136 0.98 -6.11 2.49
C PHE A 136 1.39 -5.58 1.13
N LEU A 137 0.55 -4.79 0.47
CA LEU A 137 0.76 -4.36 -0.91
C LEU A 137 0.87 -2.83 -1.01
N GLY A 138 2.05 -2.38 -1.41
CA GLY A 138 2.25 -1.08 -2.06
C GLY A 138 1.57 -1.14 -3.42
N THR A 139 0.37 -0.55 -3.49
CA THR A 139 -0.51 -0.63 -4.66
C THR A 139 -0.12 0.47 -5.65
N PRO A 140 0.17 0.12 -6.91
CA PRO A 140 0.55 1.12 -7.89
C PRO A 140 -0.67 1.85 -8.46
N ALA A 141 -0.42 3.07 -8.95
CA ALA A 141 -1.18 3.78 -9.96
C ALA A 141 -2.70 3.84 -9.73
N GLU A 142 -3.13 4.25 -8.54
CA GLU A 142 -4.54 4.51 -8.26
C GLU A 142 -5.03 5.74 -9.04
N GLU A 143 -4.28 6.83 -8.97
CA GLU A 143 -4.73 8.13 -9.45
C GLU A 143 -4.81 8.11 -10.95
N PHE A 144 -5.98 8.36 -11.53
CA PHE A 144 -6.18 8.23 -12.98
C PHE A 144 -5.70 9.46 -13.78
N VAL A 145 -4.48 9.91 -13.51
CA VAL A 145 -3.82 11.08 -14.15
C VAL A 145 -2.80 10.65 -15.20
N GLU A 146 -2.26 11.58 -15.99
CA GLU A 146 -1.25 11.30 -17.02
C GLU A 146 -1.73 10.29 -18.09
N ILE A 147 -2.94 10.50 -18.64
CA ILE A 147 -3.60 9.56 -19.55
C ILE A 147 -2.75 9.23 -20.78
N GLU A 148 -2.08 10.21 -21.38
CA GLU A 148 -1.22 9.98 -22.55
C GLU A 148 -0.09 8.99 -22.26
N GLU A 149 0.56 9.13 -21.10
CA GLU A 149 1.60 8.20 -20.67
C GLU A 149 1.04 6.80 -20.41
N ARG A 150 -0.13 6.69 -19.77
CA ARG A 150 -0.78 5.39 -19.54
C ARG A 150 -1.18 4.70 -20.85
N LEU A 151 -1.67 5.47 -21.83
CA LEU A 151 -1.95 4.97 -23.18
C LEU A 151 -0.67 4.48 -23.86
N ARG A 152 0.43 5.23 -23.76
CA ARG A 152 1.73 4.80 -24.27
C ARG A 152 2.19 3.49 -23.63
N LEU A 153 2.12 3.36 -22.30
CA LEU A 153 2.46 2.13 -21.59
C LEU A 153 1.61 0.94 -22.07
N ARG A 154 0.33 1.18 -22.37
CA ARG A 154 -0.56 0.15 -22.90
C ARG A 154 -0.20 -0.24 -24.33
N ASP A 155 0.08 0.72 -25.19
CA ASP A 155 0.44 0.49 -26.59
C ASP A 155 1.81 -0.21 -26.69
N GLU A 156 2.70 -0.02 -25.70
CA GLU A 156 3.94 -0.78 -25.50
C GLU A 156 3.73 -2.18 -24.91
N GLY A 157 2.49 -2.55 -24.57
CA GLY A 157 2.15 -3.83 -23.96
C GLY A 157 2.64 -4.00 -22.51
N ARG A 158 3.03 -2.91 -21.84
CA ARG A 158 3.51 -2.93 -20.45
C ARG A 158 2.37 -3.02 -19.43
N ILE A 159 1.20 -2.49 -19.79
CA ILE A 159 -0.04 -2.61 -19.02
C ILE A 159 -1.19 -2.95 -19.98
N ARG A 160 -2.27 -3.55 -19.47
CA ARG A 160 -3.51 -3.75 -20.27
C ARG A 160 -4.56 -2.70 -19.97
N TYR A 161 -4.72 -2.38 -18.69
CA TYR A 161 -5.62 -1.40 -18.13
C TYR A 161 -4.84 -0.22 -17.59
N LEU A 162 -5.51 0.93 -17.54
CA LEU A 162 -4.87 2.18 -17.22
C LEU A 162 -4.76 2.42 -15.70
N GLY A 163 -5.49 1.68 -14.85
CA GLY A 163 -5.38 1.77 -13.38
C GLY A 163 -4.61 0.59 -12.78
N GLY A 164 -3.82 0.81 -11.74
CA GLY A 164 -3.00 -0.24 -11.16
C GLY A 164 -3.81 -1.36 -10.51
N LYS A 165 -4.93 -1.07 -9.82
CA LYS A 165 -5.84 -2.12 -9.32
C LYS A 165 -6.48 -2.95 -10.43
N GLN A 166 -6.77 -2.32 -11.58
CA GLN A 166 -7.28 -3.05 -12.76
C GLN A 166 -6.22 -4.01 -13.31
N GLU A 167 -4.95 -3.59 -13.32
CA GLU A 167 -3.83 -4.45 -13.67
C GLU A 167 -3.67 -5.61 -12.68
N LEU A 168 -3.83 -5.38 -11.37
CA LEU A 168 -3.81 -6.46 -10.38
C LEU A 168 -4.90 -7.50 -10.66
N VAL A 169 -6.12 -7.07 -10.96
CA VAL A 169 -7.22 -7.97 -11.33
C VAL A 169 -6.89 -8.73 -12.61
N HIS A 170 -6.41 -8.03 -13.65
CA HIS A 170 -6.06 -8.62 -14.93
C HIS A 170 -4.97 -9.70 -14.82
N GLN A 171 -3.94 -9.42 -14.02
CA GLN A 171 -2.80 -10.32 -13.80
C GLN A 171 -3.14 -11.47 -12.84
N GLY A 172 -4.38 -11.58 -12.36
CA GLY A 172 -4.82 -12.64 -11.46
C GLY A 172 -4.23 -12.53 -10.06
N TYR A 173 -3.76 -11.36 -9.64
CA TYR A 173 -3.14 -11.16 -8.33
C TYR A 173 -4.10 -11.48 -7.18
N LEU A 174 -5.39 -11.15 -7.34
CA LEU A 174 -6.40 -11.29 -6.28
C LEU A 174 -6.94 -12.72 -6.08
N GLN A 175 -6.44 -13.72 -6.81
CA GLN A 175 -6.97 -15.11 -6.74
C GLN A 175 -6.78 -15.75 -5.36
N GLU A 176 -5.72 -15.39 -4.63
CA GLU A 176 -5.47 -15.87 -3.26
C GLU A 176 -6.09 -14.98 -2.17
N ILE A 177 -6.75 -13.87 -2.53
CA ILE A 177 -7.24 -12.85 -1.59
C ILE A 177 -8.74 -13.03 -1.35
N GLN A 178 -9.14 -13.32 -0.10
CA GLN A 178 -10.55 -13.43 0.28
C GLN A 178 -11.09 -12.15 0.93
N MET A 179 -10.22 -11.34 1.52
CA MET A 179 -10.57 -10.06 2.11
C MET A 179 -9.48 -9.05 1.76
N ALA A 180 -9.88 -7.83 1.42
CA ALA A 180 -8.97 -6.71 1.23
C ALA A 180 -9.43 -5.52 2.06
N MET A 181 -8.47 -4.76 2.59
CA MET A 181 -8.73 -3.52 3.30
C MET A 181 -7.69 -2.46 2.96
N ILE A 182 -8.14 -1.22 3.03
CA ILE A 182 -7.34 -0.01 2.87
C ILE A 182 -7.81 1.01 3.91
N VAL A 183 -6.90 1.86 4.38
CA VAL A 183 -7.25 2.95 5.30
C VAL A 183 -6.92 4.26 4.61
N HIS A 184 -7.94 5.05 4.33
CA HIS A 184 -7.81 6.33 3.64
C HIS A 184 -8.02 7.49 4.63
N ALA A 185 -7.16 8.52 4.57
CA ALA A 185 -7.36 9.75 5.32
C ALA A 185 -8.40 10.64 4.61
N HIS A 186 -9.31 11.25 5.36
CA HIS A 186 -10.33 12.13 4.78
C HIS A 186 -10.38 13.44 5.58
N SER A 187 -10.31 14.58 4.89
CA SER A 187 -10.17 15.91 5.49
C SER A 187 -11.39 16.42 6.27
N GLN A 188 -12.51 15.70 6.27
CA GLN A 188 -13.81 16.15 6.80
C GLN A 188 -14.56 15.06 7.57
N LEU A 189 -13.83 14.09 8.14
CA LEU A 189 -14.42 13.07 8.99
C LEU A 189 -14.14 13.40 10.47
N PRO A 190 -15.17 13.77 11.27
CA PRO A 190 -14.98 14.09 12.68
C PRO A 190 -14.63 12.86 13.52
N GLU A 191 -14.97 11.66 13.02
CA GLU A 191 -14.74 10.38 13.68
C GLU A 191 -14.27 9.33 12.66
N ARG A 192 -13.62 8.28 13.15
CA ARG A 192 -13.21 7.13 12.33
C ARG A 192 -14.45 6.44 11.78
N LYS A 193 -14.56 6.33 10.45
CA LYS A 193 -15.61 5.57 9.79
C LYS A 193 -15.03 4.33 9.14
N MET A 194 -15.77 3.22 9.23
CA MET A 194 -15.47 2.00 8.51
C MET A 194 -16.50 1.83 7.41
N LEU A 195 -16.03 1.69 6.18
CA LEU A 195 -16.88 1.46 5.00
C LEU A 195 -16.76 -0.02 4.62
N PHE A 196 -17.90 -0.71 4.55
CA PHE A 196 -17.98 -2.10 4.11
C PHE A 196 -18.80 -2.17 2.84
N GLY A 197 -18.23 -2.79 1.80
CA GLY A 197 -18.98 -3.14 0.60
C GLY A 197 -19.25 -1.96 -0.36
N GLY A 198 -19.23 -2.31 -1.64
CA GLY A 198 -19.44 -1.45 -2.80
C GLY A 198 -18.96 -2.23 -4.04
N SER A 199 -19.68 -2.15 -5.16
CA SER A 199 -19.18 -2.66 -6.44
C SER A 199 -18.40 -1.55 -7.13
N GLY A 200 -17.13 -1.79 -7.44
CA GLY A 200 -16.28 -0.85 -8.16
C GLY A 200 -15.57 -1.54 -9.32
N ASN A 201 -15.24 -0.79 -10.37
CA ASN A 201 -14.53 -1.29 -11.55
C ASN A 201 -12.99 -1.28 -11.35
N GLY A 202 -12.54 -1.39 -10.11
CA GLY A 202 -11.13 -1.21 -9.73
C GLY A 202 -10.70 0.25 -9.53
N PHE A 203 -11.62 1.21 -9.57
CA PHE A 203 -11.46 2.54 -8.97
C PHE A 203 -12.23 2.54 -7.67
N MET A 204 -11.55 2.41 -6.54
CA MET A 204 -12.11 2.57 -5.20
C MET A 204 -11.11 3.34 -4.37
#